data_AF-A0A9N9KAE7-F1
#
_entry.id   AF-A0A9N9KAE7-F1
#
_cell.length_a   1.000
_cell.length_b   1.000
_cell.length_c   1.000
_cell.angle_alpha   90.00
_cell.angle_beta   90.00
_cell.angle_gamma   90.00
#
_symmetry.space_group_name_H-M   'P 1'
#
loop_
_entity.id
_entity.type
_entity.pdbx_description
1 polymer ?
#
loop_
_entity_poly.entity_id
_entity_poly.type
_entity_poly.pdbx_seq_one_letter_code
_entity_poly.pdbx_strand_id
1 'polypeptide(L)'
;MNSLDQQLPPTWLTAVDAICVVNGNQYRPDVGGWNPKPTLNQRVFPIINPCPPPLLWIEVTYDNSGDCDNAINKFARVQPHCPTTEFVIIVVPATATPLPANSNPG
;
A
#
# COMPACT_ATOMS: atom_id res chain seq x y z
N MET A 1 -8.07 18.71 -4.62
CA MET A 1 -7.56 17.86 -3.53
C MET A 1 -8.56 16.72 -3.38
N ASN A 2 -8.19 15.51 -3.79
CA ASN A 2 -8.97 14.29 -3.57
C ASN A 2 -8.06 13.34 -2.81
N SER A 3 -7.95 13.51 -1.50
CA SER A 3 -7.12 12.63 -0.68
C SER A 3 -7.88 11.33 -0.39
N LEU A 4 -7.16 10.22 -0.21
CA LEU A 4 -7.79 8.89 -0.05
C LEU A 4 -8.70 8.82 1.19
N ASP A 5 -8.33 9.52 2.26
CA ASP A 5 -9.13 9.67 3.48
C ASP A 5 -10.48 10.36 3.25
N GLN A 6 -10.62 11.19 2.21
CA GLN A 6 -11.89 11.82 1.85
C GLN A 6 -12.79 10.91 1.01
N GLN A 7 -12.22 9.88 0.38
CA GLN A 7 -12.94 8.94 -0.49
C GLN A 7 -13.41 7.69 0.26
N LEU A 8 -12.85 7.42 1.44
CA LEU A 8 -13.20 6.26 2.26
C LEU A 8 -14.19 6.64 3.38
N PRO A 9 -15.00 5.68 3.87
CA PRO A 9 -15.89 5.93 4.99
C PRO A 9 -15.13 6.39 6.25
N PRO A 10 -15.72 7.24 7.13
CA PRO A 10 -15.04 7.79 8.32
C PRO A 10 -14.52 6.74 9.32
N THR A 11 -15.01 5.51 9.24
CA THR A 11 -14.57 4.36 10.04
C THR A 11 -13.21 3.83 9.62
N TRP A 12 -12.73 4.20 8.44
CA TRP A 12 -11.41 3.82 7.96
C TRP A 12 -10.32 4.69 8.56
N LEU A 13 -9.13 4.11 8.65
CA LEU A 13 -7.89 4.85 8.81
C LEU A 13 -7.07 4.66 7.54
N THR A 14 -6.55 5.76 7.00
CA THR A 14 -5.49 5.73 5.99
C THR A 14 -4.23 6.34 6.57
N ALA A 15 -3.08 5.77 6.22
CA ALA A 15 -1.78 6.33 6.58
C ALA A 15 -0.82 6.24 5.39
N VAL A 16 -0.06 7.31 5.17
CA VAL A 16 1.04 7.38 4.20
C VAL A 16 2.34 7.00 4.93
N ASP A 17 3.28 6.37 4.22
CA ASP A 17 4.53 5.82 4.79
C ASP A 17 4.25 4.96 6.02
N ALA A 18 3.31 4.04 5.85
CA ALA A 18 2.84 3.22 6.93
C ALA A 18 3.87 2.15 7.27
N ILE A 19 3.98 1.84 8.57
CA ILE A 19 4.75 0.71 9.06
C ILE A 19 3.80 -0.23 9.78
N CYS A 20 3.87 -1.51 9.45
CA CYS A 20 3.20 -2.54 10.23
C CYS A 20 4.07 -3.76 10.46
N VAL A 21 4.02 -4.34 11.66
CA VAL A 21 4.64 -5.64 11.94
C VAL A 21 3.56 -6.70 12.03
N VAL A 22 3.63 -7.70 11.15
CA VAL A 22 2.71 -8.83 11.08
C VAL A 22 3.53 -10.12 11.26
N ASN A 23 3.21 -10.91 12.28
CA ASN A 23 3.93 -12.15 12.59
C ASN A 23 5.47 -11.98 12.66
N GLY A 24 5.94 -10.87 13.24
CA GLY A 24 7.36 -10.56 13.38
C GLY A 24 8.04 -10.00 12.12
N ASN A 25 7.33 -9.92 10.99
CA ASN A 25 7.85 -9.34 9.76
C ASN A 25 7.39 -7.89 9.61
N GLN A 26 8.31 -7.02 9.22
CA GLN A 26 8.01 -5.62 8.99
C GLN A 26 7.56 -5.39 7.54
N TYR A 27 6.45 -4.67 7.42
CA TYR A 27 5.73 -4.35 6.21
C TYR A 27 5.59 -2.83 6.09
N ARG A 28 5.82 -2.30 4.88
CA ARG A 28 5.87 -0.86 4.62
C ARG A 28 5.16 -0.49 3.31
N PRO A 29 3.82 -0.44 3.31
CA PRO A 29 3.08 0.14 2.19
C PRO A 29 3.34 1.64 2.11
N ASP A 30 3.36 2.18 0.89
CA ASP A 30 3.38 3.64 0.70
C ASP A 30 2.10 4.27 1.22
N VAL A 31 0.96 3.59 1.03
CA VAL A 31 -0.30 3.93 1.71
C VAL A 31 -0.99 2.66 2.22
N GLY A 32 -1.35 2.64 3.50
CA GLY A 32 -2.16 1.59 4.11
C GLY A 32 -3.57 2.08 4.45
N GLY A 33 -4.55 1.20 4.32
CA GLY A 33 -5.94 1.42 4.74
C GLY A 33 -6.45 0.32 5.67
N TRP A 34 -7.09 0.69 6.78
CA TRP A 34 -7.60 -0.24 7.80
C TRP A 34 -9.05 0.03 8.17
N ASN A 35 -9.81 -1.06 8.34
CA ASN A 35 -11.12 -1.07 8.98
C ASN A 35 -11.36 -2.46 9.61
N PRO A 36 -11.35 -2.61 10.94
CA PRO A 36 -11.28 -1.56 11.95
C PRO A 36 -9.89 -0.90 12.02
N LYS A 37 -9.85 0.33 12.55
CA LYS A 37 -8.61 1.09 12.74
C LYS A 37 -7.67 0.37 13.72
N PRO A 38 -6.34 0.36 13.51
CA PRO A 38 -5.40 -0.12 14.52
C PRO A 38 -5.47 0.75 15.79
N THR A 39 -5.13 0.14 16.92
CA THR A 39 -5.10 0.82 18.22
C THR A 39 -4.08 1.97 18.23
N LEU A 40 -4.16 2.88 19.21
CA LEU A 40 -3.18 3.97 19.32
C LEU A 40 -1.74 3.46 19.43
N ASN A 41 -1.49 2.43 20.26
CA ASN A 41 -0.15 1.87 20.43
C ASN A 41 0.39 1.24 19.15
N GLN A 42 -0.46 0.56 18.38
CA GLN A 42 -0.11 0.00 17.07
C GLN A 42 0.26 1.09 16.05
N ARG A 43 -0.37 2.27 16.12
CA ARG A 43 -0.08 3.37 15.19
C ARG A 43 1.17 4.15 15.55
N VAL A 44 1.40 4.37 16.85
CA VAL A 44 2.52 5.20 17.33
C VAL A 44 3.79 4.37 17.48
N PHE A 45 3.68 3.09 17.83
CA PHE A 45 4.80 2.18 18.07
C PHE A 45 4.64 0.86 17.28
N PRO A 46 4.50 0.90 15.94
CA PRO A 46 4.15 -0.28 15.12
C PRO A 46 5.21 -1.38 15.11
N ILE A 47 6.46 -1.06 15.47
CA ILE A 47 7.56 -2.04 15.54
C ILE A 47 7.43 -2.91 16.80
N ILE A 48 7.07 -2.28 17.93
CA ILE A 48 6.96 -2.96 19.24
C ILE A 48 5.57 -3.59 19.40
N ASN A 49 4.54 -2.95 18.83
CA ASN A 49 3.15 -3.40 18.92
C ASN A 49 2.69 -3.87 17.53
N PRO A 50 2.66 -5.19 17.28
CA PRO A 50 2.17 -5.75 16.03
C PRO A 50 0.77 -5.24 15.71
N CYS A 51 0.53 -4.95 14.43
CA CYS A 51 -0.73 -4.42 13.93
C CYS A 51 -1.40 -5.42 12.98
N PRO A 52 -2.72 -5.30 12.79
CA PRO A 52 -3.37 -6.02 11.71
C PRO A 52 -2.78 -5.57 10.37
N PRO A 53 -2.59 -6.49 9.40
CA PRO A 53 -2.30 -6.11 8.03
C PRO A 53 -3.34 -5.11 7.52
N PRO A 54 -2.95 -4.12 6.69
CA PRO A 54 -3.91 -3.23 6.08
C PRO A 54 -4.86 -4.02 5.16
N LEU A 55 -6.13 -3.65 5.14
CA LEU A 55 -7.09 -4.15 4.15
C LEU A 55 -6.74 -3.64 2.74
N LEU A 56 -6.33 -2.38 2.65
CA LEU A 56 -5.85 -1.74 1.42
C LEU A 56 -4.34 -1.52 1.53
N TRP A 57 -3.57 -2.17 0.66
CA TRP A 57 -2.15 -1.94 0.51
C TRP A 57 -1.89 -1.22 -0.81
N ILE A 58 -1.27 -0.05 -0.78
CA ILE A 58 -0.95 0.71 -1.99
C ILE A 58 0.55 0.93 -2.08
N GLU A 59 1.10 0.57 -3.24
CA GLU A 59 2.47 0.88 -3.65
C GLU A 59 2.41 1.87 -4.81
N VAL A 60 3.20 2.94 -4.73
CA VAL A 60 3.36 3.92 -5.78
C VAL A 60 4.69 3.65 -6.45
N THR A 61 4.67 3.36 -7.75
CA THR A 61 5.86 3.00 -8.52
C THR A 61 5.99 3.87 -9.75
N TYR A 62 7.19 4.23 -10.15
CA TYR A 62 7.43 4.94 -11.40
C TYR A 62 7.65 3.95 -12.54
N ASP A 63 7.41 4.39 -13.78
CA ASP A 63 7.62 3.60 -15.00
C ASP A 63 9.13 3.48 -15.32
N ASN A 64 9.84 2.80 -14.41
CA ASN A 64 11.19 2.31 -14.60
C ASN A 64 11.25 0.89 -14.03
N SER A 65 12.14 0.05 -14.61
CA SER A 65 12.18 -1.37 -14.28
C SER A 65 12.48 -1.64 -12.80
N GLY A 66 13.34 -0.83 -12.17
CA GLY A 66 13.72 -1.01 -10.77
C GLY A 66 12.56 -0.81 -9.80
N ASP A 67 11.79 0.25 -9.96
CA ASP A 67 10.66 0.56 -9.09
C ASP A 67 9.50 -0.41 -9.34
N CYS A 68 9.27 -0.81 -10.59
CA CYS A 68 8.25 -1.81 -10.94
C CYS A 68 8.56 -3.17 -10.31
N ASP A 69 9.80 -3.65 -10.47
CA ASP A 69 10.25 -4.92 -9.87
C ASP A 69 10.16 -4.87 -8.34
N ASN A 70 10.49 -3.73 -7.73
CA ASN A 70 10.35 -3.54 -6.28
C ASN A 70 8.89 -3.67 -5.82
N ALA A 71 7.95 -3.02 -6.52
CA ALA A 71 6.51 -3.11 -6.19
C ALA A 71 5.99 -4.54 -6.34
N ILE A 72 6.38 -5.25 -7.41
CA ILE A 72 6.03 -6.67 -7.63
C ILE A 72 6.63 -7.56 -6.54
N ASN A 73 7.88 -7.34 -6.16
CA ASN A 73 8.55 -8.11 -5.11
C ASN A 73 7.91 -7.89 -3.73
N LYS A 74 7.49 -6.65 -3.42
CA LYS A 74 6.71 -6.36 -2.21
C LYS A 74 5.38 -7.11 -2.24
N PHE A 75 4.65 -7.08 -3.35
CA PHE A 75 3.39 -7.83 -3.50
C PHE A 75 3.58 -9.33 -3.24
N ALA A 76 4.59 -9.95 -3.86
CA ALA A 76 4.90 -11.36 -3.69
C ALA A 76 5.23 -11.73 -2.23
N ARG A 77 5.78 -10.79 -1.45
CA ARG A 77 6.01 -10.97 -0.01
C ARG A 77 4.75 -10.79 0.81
N VAL A 78 3.90 -9.82 0.47
CA VAL A 78 2.69 -9.47 1.23
C VAL A 78 1.63 -10.57 1.12
N GLN A 79 1.35 -11.06 -0.09
CA GLN A 79 0.23 -11.98 -0.34
C GLN A 79 0.20 -13.22 0.60
N PRO A 80 1.31 -13.96 0.81
CA PRO A 80 1.28 -15.12 1.71
C PRO A 80 1.32 -14.77 3.20
N HIS A 81 1.75 -13.57 3.59
CA HIS A 81 2.01 -13.23 5.00
C HIS A 81 1.01 -12.23 5.60
N CYS A 82 0.21 -11.59 4.77
CA CYS A 82 -0.83 -10.64 5.15
C CYS A 82 -2.20 -11.17 4.68
N PRO A 83 -2.71 -12.27 5.25
CA PRO A 83 -3.90 -12.98 4.74
C PRO A 83 -5.19 -12.16 4.85
N THR A 84 -5.20 -11.09 5.65
CA THR A 84 -6.33 -10.18 5.77
C THR A 84 -6.24 -8.98 4.84
N THR A 85 -5.14 -8.81 4.10
CA THR A 85 -5.07 -7.77 3.06
C THR A 85 -5.94 -8.20 1.88
N GLU A 86 -6.97 -7.41 1.59
CA GLU A 86 -7.97 -7.73 0.58
C GLU A 86 -7.56 -7.17 -0.79
N PHE A 87 -7.00 -5.96 -0.81
CA PHE A 87 -6.57 -5.31 -2.04
C PHE A 87 -5.11 -4.89 -1.93
N VAL A 88 -4.33 -5.25 -2.95
CA VAL A 88 -3.02 -4.65 -3.22
C VAL A 88 -3.12 -3.87 -4.52
N ILE A 89 -2.84 -2.57 -4.47
CA ILE A 89 -2.96 -1.65 -5.59
C ILE A 89 -1.57 -1.12 -5.91
N ILE A 90 -1.14 -1.29 -7.16
CA ILE A 90 0.08 -0.67 -7.67
C ILE A 90 -0.34 0.54 -8.50
N VAL A 91 0.06 1.72 -8.07
CA VAL A 91 -0.24 2.98 -8.75
C VAL A 91 1.00 3.41 -9.52
N VAL A 92 0.86 3.48 -10.84
CA VAL A 92 1.85 4.14 -11.70
C VAL A 92 1.36 5.56 -11.95
N PRO A 93 1.94 6.60 -11.32
CA PRO A 93 1.50 7.95 -11.57
C PRO A 93 1.87 8.31 -13.00
N ALA A 94 0.88 8.82 -13.75
CA ALA A 94 1.15 9.46 -15.02
C ALA A 94 2.03 10.69 -14.72
N THR A 95 3.33 10.60 -15.02
CA THR A 95 4.13 11.81 -15.16
C THR A 95 3.45 12.69 -16.21
N ALA A 96 3.51 14.01 -16.09
CA ALA A 96 2.88 14.95 -17.01
C ALA A 96 3.51 14.97 -18.43
N THR A 97 3.92 13.81 -18.93
CA THR A 97 4.36 13.55 -20.30
C THR A 97 3.47 12.41 -20.83
N PRO A 98 2.68 12.62 -21.90
CA PRO A 98 1.88 11.55 -22.47
C PRO A 98 2.82 10.40 -22.85
N LEU A 99 2.56 9.21 -22.28
CA LEU A 99 3.17 8.00 -22.80
C LEU A 99 2.79 7.89 -24.28
N PRO A 100 3.75 7.63 -25.19
CA PRO A 100 3.41 7.28 -26.55
C PRO A 100 2.42 6.11 -26.52
N ALA A 101 1.32 6.21 -27.27
CA ALA A 101 0.40 5.10 -27.42
C ALA A 101 1.19 3.85 -27.86
N ASN A 102 0.90 2.71 -27.25
CA ASN A 102 1.48 1.43 -27.66
C ASN A 102 1.28 1.26 -29.17
N SER A 103 2.38 1.18 -29.93
CA SER A 103 2.35 1.06 -31.39
C SER A 103 1.71 -0.23 -31.89
N ASN A 104 1.48 -1.21 -31.00
CA ASN A 104 0.77 -2.45 -31.30
C ASN A 104 -0.36 -2.68 -30.28
N PRO A 105 -1.55 -2.13 -30.51
CA PRO A 105 -2.75 -2.63 -29.86
C PRO A 105 -3.10 -3.94 -30.57
N GLY A 106 -3.16 -5.04 -29.82
CA GLY A 106 -3.62 -6.32 -30.35
C GLY A 106 -5.00 -6.22 -31.01
#